data_AF-G4CZQ5-F1
#
_entry.id   AF-G4CZQ5-F1
#
_cell.length_a   1.000
_cell.length_b   1.000
_cell.length_c   1.000
_cell.angle_alpha   90.00
_cell.angle_beta   90.00
_cell.angle_gamma   90.00
#
_symmetry.space_group_name_H-M   'P 1'
#
loop_
_entity.id
_entity.type
_entity.pdbx_description
1 polymer ?
#
loop_
_entity_poly.entity_id
_entity_poly.type
_entity_poly.pdbx_seq_one_letter_code
_entity_poly.pdbx_strand_id
1 'polypeptide(L)'
;MNNATVTTSGLATFCCLDDLGLVLTGQHLTPERAVLLCCPTAPDEWCHRCSGHGRVRDTITRELAHVPFCWRTTTLTVRLPRYQCTGCGHVWSHDLTRAASPHSCLSRGALRWALEALVVIDLTPVSTGTGASRLPAMVEGRSKHTFTTWLAARHLRA
;
A
#
# COMPACT_ATOMS: atom_id res chain seq x y z
N MET A 1 33.54 13.02 -9.22
CA MET A 1 32.35 13.31 -8.38
C MET A 1 31.16 13.35 -9.31
N ASN A 2 30.51 12.21 -9.52
CA ASN A 2 29.43 12.08 -10.49
C ASN A 2 28.12 12.43 -9.79
N ASN A 3 27.64 13.65 -10.02
CA ASN A 3 26.32 14.09 -9.60
C ASN A 3 25.28 13.37 -10.48
N ALA A 4 24.86 12.18 -10.08
CA ALA A 4 23.79 11.45 -10.75
C ALA A 4 22.47 12.16 -10.47
N THR A 5 21.97 12.91 -11.45
CA THR A 5 20.61 13.43 -11.45
C THR A 5 19.66 12.24 -11.61
N VAL A 6 19.21 11.67 -10.50
CA VAL A 6 18.18 10.62 -10.49
C VAL A 6 16.83 11.28 -10.74
N THR A 7 16.24 11.02 -11.91
CA THR A 7 14.85 11.40 -12.19
C THR A 7 13.92 10.63 -11.25
N THR A 8 13.23 11.33 -10.37
CA THR A 8 12.36 10.81 -9.30
C THR A 8 11.17 9.97 -9.83
N SER A 9 10.77 10.13 -11.09
CA SER A 9 9.52 9.55 -11.61
C SER A 9 9.53 8.03 -11.82
N GLY A 10 10.66 7.42 -12.19
CA GLY A 10 10.66 5.99 -12.59
C GLY A 10 10.29 5.04 -11.45
N LEU A 11 10.91 5.23 -10.29
CA LEU A 11 10.75 4.33 -9.15
C LEU A 11 9.40 4.53 -8.45
N ALA A 12 8.90 5.77 -8.37
CA ALA A 12 7.59 6.06 -7.82
C ALA A 12 6.46 5.37 -8.61
N THR A 13 6.54 5.41 -9.94
CA THR A 13 5.60 4.71 -10.83
C THR A 13 5.75 3.19 -10.71
N PHE A 14 6.97 2.65 -10.69
CA PHE A 14 7.18 1.20 -10.55
C PHE A 14 6.64 0.65 -9.23
N CYS A 15 6.78 1.42 -8.14
CA CYS A 15 6.23 1.07 -6.83
C CYS A 15 4.75 1.50 -6.66
N CYS A 16 4.09 1.95 -7.73
CA CYS A 16 2.69 2.38 -7.73
C CYS A 16 2.35 3.34 -6.58
N LEU A 17 3.24 4.27 -6.24
CA LEU A 17 3.05 5.16 -5.08
C LEU A 17 1.89 6.13 -5.28
N ASP A 18 1.60 6.50 -6.54
CA ASP A 18 0.46 7.35 -6.91
C ASP A 18 -0.89 6.70 -6.52
N ASP A 19 -1.01 5.37 -6.69
CA ASP A 19 -2.20 4.63 -6.29
C ASP A 19 -2.41 4.66 -4.77
N LEU A 20 -1.31 4.75 -4.02
CA LEU A 20 -1.29 4.87 -2.56
C LEU A 20 -1.49 6.31 -2.08
N GLY A 21 -1.55 7.29 -2.97
CA GLY A 21 -1.63 8.71 -2.63
C GLY A 21 -0.33 9.26 -2.02
N LEU A 22 0.81 8.66 -2.35
CA LEU A 22 2.13 9.02 -1.83
C LEU A 22 3.02 9.59 -2.92
N VAL A 23 3.79 10.62 -2.60
CA VAL A 23 4.85 11.14 -3.46
C VAL A 23 6.21 10.70 -2.92
N LEU A 24 7.10 10.29 -3.81
CA LEU A 24 8.48 9.95 -3.49
C LEU A 24 9.31 11.22 -3.31
N THR A 25 9.87 11.40 -2.12
CA THR A 25 10.71 12.57 -1.77
C THR A 25 12.19 12.24 -1.72
N GLY A 26 12.54 10.96 -1.64
CA GLY A 26 13.92 10.48 -1.65
C GLY A 26 13.97 8.96 -1.58
N GLN A 27 15.14 8.40 -1.84
CA GLN A 27 15.34 6.96 -1.84
C GLN A 27 16.73 6.59 -1.32
N HIS A 28 16.84 5.44 -0.69
CA HIS A 28 18.10 4.82 -0.30
C HIS A 28 18.08 3.34 -0.70
N LEU A 29 18.91 2.98 -1.67
CA LEU A 29 18.96 1.63 -2.24
C LEU A 29 20.29 0.97 -1.87
N THR A 30 20.22 -0.21 -1.27
CA THR A 30 21.35 -1.13 -1.10
C THR A 30 21.08 -2.40 -1.93
N PRO A 31 22.00 -3.36 -2.05
CA PRO A 31 21.70 -4.63 -2.72
C PRO A 31 20.53 -5.41 -2.10
N GLU A 32 20.33 -5.31 -0.79
CA GLU A 32 19.37 -6.11 -0.01
C GLU A 32 18.03 -5.40 0.22
N ARG A 33 18.04 -4.06 0.30
CA ARG A 33 16.86 -3.26 0.67
C ARG A 33 16.71 -1.99 -0.15
N ALA A 34 15.46 -1.59 -0.34
CA ALA A 34 15.04 -0.31 -0.87
C ALA A 34 14.23 0.44 0.20
N VAL A 35 14.70 1.61 0.62
CA VAL A 35 13.97 2.50 1.53
C VAL A 35 13.50 3.72 0.76
N LEU A 36 12.19 3.93 0.73
CA LEU A 36 11.54 4.99 -0.03
C LEU A 36 10.96 6.03 0.94
N LEU A 37 11.50 7.25 0.91
CA LEU A 37 11.04 8.36 1.73
C LEU A 37 9.83 8.98 1.04
N CYS A 38 8.67 8.94 1.69
CA CYS A 38 7.40 9.35 1.09
C CYS A 38 6.69 10.42 1.92
N CYS A 39 5.84 11.22 1.29
CA CYS A 39 4.82 12.00 1.97
C CYS A 39 3.48 11.92 1.23
N PRO A 40 2.34 12.23 1.89
CA PRO A 40 1.05 12.32 1.22
C PRO A 40 1.05 13.35 0.10
N THR A 41 0.29 13.07 -0.97
CA THR A 41 0.18 13.91 -2.17
C THR A 41 -0.65 15.18 -1.96
N ALA A 42 -1.67 15.11 -1.10
CA ALA A 42 -2.53 16.24 -0.75
C ALA A 42 -2.58 16.39 0.77
N PRO A 43 -2.81 17.59 1.32
CA PRO A 43 -2.94 17.79 2.75
C PRO A 43 -4.35 17.44 3.26
N ASP A 44 -4.46 17.07 4.55
CA ASP A 44 -5.72 16.74 5.25
C ASP A 44 -6.08 17.88 6.22
N GLU A 45 -6.35 19.06 5.65
CA GLU A 45 -6.42 20.33 6.40
C GLU A 45 -7.76 20.57 7.11
N TRP A 46 -8.71 19.65 7.01
CA TRP A 46 -10.05 19.85 7.55
C TRP A 46 -10.28 18.99 8.79
N CYS A 47 -10.78 19.62 9.85
CA CYS A 47 -11.06 18.92 11.09
C CYS A 47 -12.28 18.01 10.95
N HIS A 48 -12.08 16.71 11.11
CA HIS A 48 -13.13 15.67 11.07
C HIS A 48 -14.19 15.78 12.18
N ARG A 49 -14.02 16.70 13.15
CA ARG A 49 -14.95 16.91 14.27
C ARG A 49 -15.85 18.14 14.10
N CYS A 50 -15.28 19.28 13.73
CA CYS A 50 -16.02 20.56 13.66
C CYS A 50 -15.94 21.24 12.28
N SER A 51 -15.32 20.60 11.29
CA SER A 51 -15.11 21.13 9.94
C SER A 51 -14.30 22.44 9.87
N GLY A 52 -13.60 22.83 10.94
CA GLY A 52 -12.67 23.96 10.93
C GLY A 52 -11.32 23.62 10.30
N HIS A 53 -10.51 24.63 9.99
CA HIS A 53 -9.17 24.47 9.41
C HIS A 53 -8.14 23.95 10.43
N GLY A 54 -7.27 23.05 9.97
CA GLY A 54 -6.18 22.45 10.72
C GLY A 54 -4.83 23.00 10.30
N ARG A 55 -4.02 23.38 11.28
CA ARG A 55 -2.60 23.71 11.05
C ARG A 55 -1.73 22.51 11.39
N VAL A 56 -0.65 22.31 10.64
CA VAL A 56 0.35 21.28 10.98
C VAL A 56 0.96 21.62 12.33
N ARG A 57 0.84 20.69 13.29
CA ARG A 57 1.39 20.78 14.64
C ARG A 57 2.80 20.19 14.70
N ASP A 58 2.95 18.98 14.18
CA ASP A 58 4.22 18.26 14.09
C ASP A 58 4.12 17.19 12.98
N THR A 59 5.17 16.38 12.84
CA THR A 59 5.23 15.30 11.85
C THR A 59 5.70 14.03 12.53
N ILE A 60 5.02 12.93 12.26
CA ILE A 60 5.42 11.59 12.68
C ILE A 60 5.86 10.79 11.46
N THR A 61 6.67 9.75 11.68
CA THR A 61 7.05 8.82 10.62
C THR A 61 6.34 7.50 10.83
N ARG A 62 5.80 6.92 9.75
CA ARG A 62 5.31 5.53 9.74
C ARG A 62 6.08 4.72 8.72
N GLU A 63 6.48 3.51 9.11
CA GLU A 63 7.10 2.56 8.21
C GLU A 63 6.09 1.53 7.73
N LEU A 64 6.07 1.29 6.42
CA LEU A 64 5.22 0.28 5.79
C LEU A 64 6.07 -0.65 4.95
N ALA A 65 5.91 -1.95 5.12
CA ALA A 65 6.41 -2.92 4.15
C ALA A 65 5.65 -2.78 2.83
N HIS A 66 6.40 -2.90 1.74
CA HIS A 66 5.91 -2.70 0.38
C HIS A 66 6.32 -3.84 -0.55
N VAL A 67 5.72 -3.85 -1.74
CA VAL A 67 6.02 -4.80 -2.80
C VAL A 67 7.54 -4.80 -3.07
N PRO A 68 8.18 -5.96 -3.17
CA PRO A 68 9.61 -6.04 -3.45
C PRO A 68 10.00 -5.32 -4.74
N PHE A 69 11.03 -4.48 -4.68
CA PHE A 69 11.58 -3.77 -5.82
C PHE A 69 12.87 -4.44 -6.29
N CYS A 70 12.89 -4.99 -7.50
CA CYS A 70 14.09 -5.60 -8.10
C CYS A 70 14.83 -6.52 -7.11
N TRP A 71 14.10 -7.49 -6.53
CA TRP A 71 14.56 -8.48 -5.54
C TRP A 71 14.86 -7.94 -4.13
N ARG A 72 14.72 -6.63 -3.90
CA ARG A 72 14.96 -6.01 -2.60
C ARG A 72 13.72 -6.06 -1.73
N THR A 73 13.94 -6.25 -0.43
CA THR A 73 12.93 -5.87 0.56
C THR A 73 12.68 -4.36 0.45
N THR A 74 11.41 -3.94 0.41
CA THR A 74 11.07 -2.53 0.18
C THR A 74 10.27 -1.99 1.36
N THR A 75 10.72 -0.86 1.90
CA THR A 75 10.06 -0.15 3.02
C THR A 75 9.72 1.26 2.57
N LEU A 76 8.47 1.68 2.80
CA LEU A 76 8.04 3.07 2.68
C LEU A 76 8.17 3.73 4.04
N THR A 77 9.04 4.72 4.15
CA THR A 77 9.16 5.59 5.31
C THR A 77 8.33 6.84 5.04
N VAL A 78 7.09 6.85 5.52
CA VAL A 78 6.10 7.89 5.23
C VAL A 78 6.13 8.97 6.32
N ARG A 79 6.45 10.21 5.95
CA ARG A 79 6.31 11.39 6.81
C ARG A 79 4.84 11.83 6.81
N LEU A 80 4.20 11.75 7.97
CA LEU A 80 2.80 12.09 8.17
C LEU A 80 2.66 13.34 9.04
N PRO A 81 2.12 14.43 8.47
CA PRO A 81 1.73 15.58 9.27
C PRO A 81 0.67 15.18 10.30
N ARG A 82 0.76 15.71 11.51
CA ARG A 82 -0.35 15.77 12.44
C ARG A 82 -0.85 17.20 12.50
N TYR A 83 -2.16 17.36 12.41
CA TYR A 83 -2.84 18.65 12.38
C TYR A 83 -3.48 18.93 13.74
N GLN A 84 -3.61 20.20 14.07
CA GLN A 84 -4.39 20.69 15.18
C GLN A 84 -5.43 21.70 14.66
N CYS A 85 -6.69 21.50 15.04
CA CYS A 85 -7.78 22.39 14.66
C CYS A 85 -7.62 23.73 15.37
N THR A 86 -7.72 24.82 14.61
CA THR A 86 -7.64 26.18 15.14
C THR A 86 -8.86 26.59 15.97
N GLY A 87 -10.01 25.95 15.76
CA GLY A 87 -11.26 26.24 16.49
C GLY A 87 -11.45 25.41 17.75
N CYS A 88 -11.42 24.07 17.64
CA CYS A 88 -11.74 23.17 18.76
C CYS A 88 -10.52 22.49 19.40
N GLY A 89 -9.31 22.72 18.89
CA GLY A 89 -8.07 22.12 19.40
C GLY A 89 -7.92 20.61 19.13
N HIS A 90 -8.85 19.97 18.42
CA HIS A 90 -8.76 18.55 18.05
C HIS A 90 -7.49 18.27 17.24
N VAL A 91 -6.82 17.16 17.54
CA VAL A 91 -5.57 16.75 16.89
C VAL A 91 -5.80 15.45 16.13
N TRP A 92 -5.37 15.39 14.87
CA TRP A 92 -5.45 14.20 14.02
C TRP A 92 -4.17 14.01 13.21
N SER A 93 -3.87 12.76 12.87
CA SER A 93 -2.83 12.44 11.89
C SER A 93 -3.43 12.45 10.49
N HIS A 94 -2.63 12.84 9.50
CA HIS A 94 -3.01 12.76 8.09
C HIS A 94 -3.59 11.38 7.73
N ASP A 95 -4.70 11.36 7.00
CA ASP A 95 -5.33 10.12 6.55
C ASP A 95 -4.40 9.31 5.61
N LEU A 96 -3.91 8.19 6.12
CA LEU A 96 -3.06 7.26 5.37
C LEU A 96 -3.86 6.05 4.85
N THR A 97 -5.18 6.03 4.96
CA THR A 97 -5.99 4.86 4.64
C THR A 97 -5.82 4.42 3.19
N ARG A 98 -5.60 5.33 2.25
CA ARG A 98 -5.31 4.98 0.84
C ARG A 98 -4.03 4.13 0.71
N ALA A 99 -3.00 4.40 1.51
CA ALA A 99 -1.75 3.65 1.46
C ALA A 99 -1.76 2.39 2.34
N ALA A 100 -2.41 2.40 3.50
CA ALA A 100 -2.45 1.28 4.43
C ALA A 100 -3.70 1.31 5.32
N SER A 101 -4.24 0.13 5.66
CA SER A 101 -5.29 0.03 6.67
C SER A 101 -4.80 0.59 8.03
N PRO A 102 -5.72 1.08 8.89
CA PRO A 102 -5.36 1.54 10.22
C PRO A 102 -4.53 0.50 10.98
N HIS A 103 -3.46 0.96 11.65
CA HIS A 103 -2.51 0.14 12.41
C HIS A 103 -1.71 -0.92 11.61
N SER A 104 -1.97 -1.10 10.32
CA SER A 104 -1.23 -2.04 9.47
C SER A 104 0.22 -1.61 9.28
N CYS A 105 1.15 -2.57 9.33
CA CYS A 105 2.53 -2.40 8.87
C CYS A 105 2.70 -2.72 7.37
N LEU A 106 1.66 -3.24 6.70
CA LEU A 106 1.65 -3.49 5.26
C LEU A 106 0.96 -2.35 4.51
N SER A 107 1.59 -1.90 3.43
CA SER A 107 0.89 -1.09 2.42
C SER A 107 -0.19 -1.91 1.71
N ARG A 108 -1.20 -1.26 1.13
CA ARG A 108 -2.23 -1.92 0.31
C ARG A 108 -1.60 -2.67 -0.87
N GLY A 109 -0.53 -2.11 -1.45
CA GLY A 109 0.27 -2.77 -2.48
C GLY A 109 0.88 -4.08 -1.97
N ALA A 110 1.51 -4.07 -0.80
CA ALA A 110 2.08 -5.29 -0.19
C ALA A 110 1.02 -6.35 0.12
N LEU A 111 -0.14 -5.93 0.66
CA LEU A 111 -1.23 -6.87 0.94
C LEU A 111 -1.74 -7.52 -0.34
N ARG A 112 -1.95 -6.74 -1.41
CA ARG A 112 -2.37 -7.26 -2.71
C ARG A 112 -1.35 -8.25 -3.27
N TRP A 113 -0.07 -7.87 -3.28
CA TRP A 113 1.01 -8.74 -3.75
C TRP A 113 1.08 -10.05 -2.95
N ALA A 114 0.97 -9.99 -1.63
CA ALA A 114 1.01 -11.18 -0.78
C ALA A 114 -0.16 -12.14 -1.06
N LEU A 115 -1.37 -11.60 -1.25
CA LEU A 115 -2.54 -12.39 -1.60
C LEU A 115 -2.41 -13.02 -3.00
N GLU A 116 -1.93 -12.27 -3.99
CA GLU A 116 -1.65 -12.79 -5.33
C GLU A 116 -0.59 -13.91 -5.28
N ALA A 117 0.49 -13.72 -4.53
CA ALA A 117 1.54 -14.72 -4.36
C ALA A 117 1.03 -16.02 -3.70
N LEU A 118 0.20 -15.90 -2.65
CA LEU A 118 -0.43 -17.07 -2.00
C LEU A 118 -1.28 -17.85 -3.00
N VAL A 119 -2.13 -17.16 -3.77
CA VAL A 119 -2.97 -17.79 -4.80
C VAL A 119 -2.11 -18.52 -5.83
N VAL A 120 -1.05 -17.89 -6.35
CA VAL A 120 -0.15 -18.51 -7.32
C VAL A 120 0.52 -19.73 -6.72
N ILE A 121 1.17 -19.60 -5.56
CA ILE A 121 1.96 -20.68 -4.96
C ILE A 121 1.08 -21.88 -4.61
N ASP A 122 -0.10 -21.64 -4.04
CA ASP A 122 -0.93 -22.72 -3.52
C ASP A 122 -1.81 -23.38 -4.59
N LEU A 123 -2.10 -22.69 -5.69
CA LEU A 123 -2.95 -23.21 -6.77
C LEU A 123 -2.18 -23.64 -8.02
N THR A 124 -0.90 -23.28 -8.14
CA THR A 124 -0.06 -23.78 -9.25
C THR A 124 -0.10 -25.31 -9.36
N PRO A 125 0.03 -26.10 -8.27
CA PRO A 125 -0.01 -27.56 -8.38
C PRO A 125 -1.31 -28.09 -8.98
N VAL A 126 -2.43 -27.48 -8.60
CA VAL A 126 -3.77 -27.82 -9.12
C VAL A 126 -3.87 -27.48 -10.60
N SER A 127 -3.50 -26.25 -10.97
CA SER A 127 -3.60 -25.78 -12.36
C SER A 127 -2.72 -26.57 -13.33
N THR A 128 -1.62 -27.14 -12.83
CA THR A 128 -0.64 -27.91 -13.62
C THR A 128 -0.86 -29.42 -13.52
N GLY A 129 -1.83 -29.89 -12.72
CA GLY A 129 -2.05 -31.32 -12.48
C GLY A 129 -0.92 -32.00 -11.71
N THR A 130 -0.07 -31.25 -11.00
CA THR A 130 1.10 -31.77 -10.27
C THR A 130 0.83 -32.03 -8.79
N GLY A 131 -0.31 -31.60 -8.25
CA GLY A 131 -0.70 -31.87 -6.86
C GLY A 131 -1.97 -31.14 -6.42
N ALA A 132 -2.35 -31.32 -5.15
CA ALA A 132 -3.52 -30.68 -4.56
C ALA A 132 -3.24 -29.24 -4.06
N SER A 133 -4.32 -28.48 -3.84
CA SER A 133 -4.27 -27.16 -3.20
C SER A 133 -3.67 -27.27 -1.79
N ARG A 134 -2.83 -26.30 -1.42
CA ARG A 134 -2.24 -26.19 -0.07
C ARG A 134 -2.99 -25.24 0.85
N LEU A 135 -3.98 -24.50 0.34
CA LEU A 135 -4.83 -23.64 1.16
C LEU A 135 -5.86 -24.49 1.91
N PRO A 136 -5.86 -24.49 3.27
CA PRO A 136 -6.70 -25.39 4.08
C PRO A 136 -8.21 -25.24 3.84
N ALA A 137 -8.64 -24.06 3.39
CA ALA A 137 -10.04 -23.74 3.13
C ALA A 137 -10.46 -23.87 1.65
N MET A 138 -9.52 -24.22 0.75
CA MET A 138 -9.79 -24.24 -0.68
C MET A 138 -10.06 -25.67 -1.15
N VAL A 139 -11.36 -26.00 -1.20
CA VAL A 139 -11.83 -27.28 -1.76
C VAL A 139 -11.96 -27.13 -3.27
N GLU A 140 -11.25 -27.98 -4.01
CA GLU A 140 -11.30 -28.04 -5.46
C GLU A 140 -12.73 -28.36 -5.95
N GLY A 141 -13.16 -27.74 -7.07
CA GLY A 141 -14.55 -27.80 -7.55
C GLY A 141 -15.51 -26.84 -6.83
N ARG A 142 -15.51 -26.81 -5.49
CA ARG A 142 -16.40 -25.92 -4.71
C ARG A 142 -15.94 -24.47 -4.77
N SER A 143 -14.64 -24.22 -4.58
CA SER A 143 -14.09 -22.85 -4.53
C SER A 143 -14.10 -22.18 -5.89
N LYS A 144 -13.83 -22.94 -6.96
CA LYS A 144 -13.98 -22.47 -8.35
C LYS A 144 -15.43 -22.07 -8.61
N HIS A 145 -16.39 -22.93 -8.28
CA HIS A 145 -17.81 -22.65 -8.47
C HIS A 145 -18.25 -21.41 -7.68
N THR A 146 -17.90 -21.31 -6.39
CA THR A 146 -18.21 -20.14 -5.57
C THR A 146 -17.61 -18.86 -6.13
N PHE A 147 -16.34 -18.88 -6.55
CA PHE A 147 -15.67 -17.70 -7.11
C PHE A 147 -16.25 -17.29 -8.47
N THR A 148 -16.51 -18.25 -9.37
CA THR A 148 -17.16 -17.96 -10.66
C THR A 148 -18.58 -17.45 -10.48
N THR A 149 -19.35 -18.02 -9.55
CA THR A 149 -20.72 -17.59 -9.23
C THR A 149 -20.70 -16.19 -8.61
N TRP A 150 -19.73 -15.90 -7.74
CA TRP A 150 -19.55 -14.57 -7.15
C TRP A 150 -19.14 -13.52 -8.19
N LEU A 151 -18.22 -13.84 -9.11
CA LEU A 151 -17.85 -12.95 -10.22
C LEU A 151 -19.03 -12.71 -11.17
N ALA A 152 -19.77 -13.76 -11.51
CA ALA A 152 -20.99 -13.67 -12.31
C ALA A 152 -22.04 -12.75 -11.66
N ALA A 153 -22.19 -12.82 -10.34
CA ALA A 153 -23.09 -11.95 -9.58
C ALA A 153 -22.60 -10.49 -9.48
N ARG A 154 -21.29 -10.24 -9.66
CA ARG A 154 -20.66 -8.92 -9.51
C ARG A 154 -20.40 -8.20 -10.83
N HIS A 155 -20.78 -8.79 -11.97
CA HIS A 155 -21.01 -8.04 -13.22
C HIS A 155 -22.24 -7.13 -13.05
N LEU A 156 -22.07 -6.10 -12.22
CA LEU A 156 -22.80 -4.87 -12.32
C LEU A 156 -22.59 -4.33 -13.74
N ARG A 157 -23.74 -4.09 -14.36
CA ARG A 157 -24.02 -3.38 -15.61
C ARG A 157 -23.00 -2.26 -15.89
N ALA A 158 -22.73 -2.09 -17.19
CA ALA A 158 -22.07 -0.91 -17.76
C ALA A 158 -22.59 0.41 -17.18
#